data_AF-A0A6A9K229-F1
#
_entry.id   AF-A0A6A9K229-F1
#
_cell.length_a   1.000
_cell.length_b   1.000
_cell.length_c   1.000
_cell.angle_alpha   90.00
_cell.angle_beta   90.00
_cell.angle_gamma   90.00
#
_symmetry.space_group_name_H-M   'P 1'
#
loop_
_entity.id
_entity.type
_entity.pdbx_description
1 polymer ?
#
loop_
_entity_poly.entity_id
_entity_poly.type
_entity_poly.pdbx_seq_one_letter_code
_entity_poly.pdbx_strand_id
1 'polypeptide(L)' 'MDYFIIVVTTAAGLYFHWWIYWRIRRWMDRDLALSFAGDDPQKRDYLLRRLAEAKTSKVKRRDLPAWLERAAADYPSREA' A
#
# COMPACT_ATOMS: atom_id res chain seq x y z
N MET A 1 16.82 -11.93 37.83
CA MET A 1 16.80 -12.64 36.53
C MET A 1 15.37 -12.92 36.03
N ASP A 2 14.31 -12.48 36.72
CA ASP A 2 12.91 -12.63 36.25
C ASP A 2 12.41 -11.56 35.26
N TYR A 3 13.00 -10.37 35.28
CA TYR A 3 12.54 -9.27 34.41
C TYR A 3 12.82 -9.52 32.92
N PHE A 4 13.77 -10.40 32.61
CA PHE A 4 14.15 -10.69 31.23
C PHE A 4 13.03 -11.40 30.46
N ILE A 5 12.34 -12.35 31.09
CA ILE A 5 11.23 -13.09 30.46
C ILE A 5 10.04 -12.15 30.23
N ILE A 6 9.75 -11.26 31.18
CA ILE A 6 8.68 -10.27 31.06
C ILE A 6 8.99 -9.32 29.91
N VAL A 7 10.21 -8.75 29.88
CA VAL A 7 10.64 -7.84 28.80
C VAL A 7 10.61 -8.55 27.44
N VAL A 8 11.11 -9.77 27.34
CA VAL A 8 11.12 -10.54 26.09
C VAL A 8 9.71 -10.88 25.63
N THR A 9 8.81 -11.26 26.53
CA THR A 9 7.42 -11.62 26.19
C THR A 9 6.61 -10.41 25.76
N THR A 10 6.73 -9.28 26.48
CA THR A 10 6.09 -8.03 26.10
C THR A 10 6.64 -7.49 24.78
N ALA A 11 7.97 -7.52 24.61
CA ALA A 11 8.61 -7.12 23.36
C ALA A 11 8.19 -8.03 22.21
N ALA A 12 8.10 -9.35 22.41
CA ALA A 12 7.62 -10.30 21.41
C ALA A 12 6.18 -9.99 20.99
N GLY A 13 5.27 -9.71 21.94
CA GLY A 13 3.89 -9.34 21.64
C GLY A 13 3.78 -8.05 20.83
N LEU A 14 4.54 -7.02 21.21
CA LEU A 14 4.58 -5.74 20.50
C LEU A 14 5.23 -5.88 19.11
N TYR A 15 6.30 -6.65 19.02
CA TYR A 15 6.98 -6.95 17.77
C TYR A 15 6.08 -7.74 16.82
N PHE A 16 5.31 -8.71 17.32
CA PHE A 16 4.38 -9.50 16.52
C PHE A 16 3.28 -8.64 15.90
N HIS A 17 2.75 -7.66 16.65
CA HIS A 17 1.78 -6.70 16.13
C HIS A 17 2.38 -5.81 15.04
N TRP A 18 3.56 -5.25 15.29
CA TRP A 18 4.25 -4.41 14.30
C TRP A 18 4.59 -5.21 13.03
N TRP A 19 5.03 -6.45 13.20
CA TRP A 19 5.34 -7.38 12.12
C TRP A 19 4.11 -7.74 11.30
N ILE A 20 3.00 -8.13 11.94
CA ILE A 20 1.73 -8.43 11.24
C ILE A 20 1.23 -7.19 10.49
N TYR A 21 1.28 -6.01 11.11
CA TYR A 21 0.89 -4.76 10.46
C TYR A 21 1.73 -4.49 9.20
N TRP A 22 3.05 -4.68 9.28
CA TRP A 22 3.94 -4.48 8.13
C TRP A 22 3.75 -5.55 7.05
N ARG A 23 3.49 -6.80 7.46
CA ARG A 23 3.23 -7.92 6.55
C ARG A 23 1.92 -7.71 5.79
N ILE A 24 0.80 -7.46 6.48
CA ILE A 24 -0.50 -7.21 5.84
C ILE A 24 -0.37 -6.03 4.88
N ARG A 25 0.30 -4.96 5.29
CA ARG A 25 0.51 -3.78 4.44
C ARG A 25 1.36 -4.08 3.19
N ARG A 26 2.34 -4.99 3.28
CA ARG A 26 3.11 -5.46 2.12
C ARG A 26 2.31 -6.38 1.19
N TRP A 27 1.36 -7.14 1.74
CA TRP A 27 0.45 -7.97 0.95
C TRP A 27 -0.64 -7.14 0.28
N MET A 28 -1.20 -6.15 0.98
CA MET A 28 -2.25 -5.26 0.48
C MET A 28 -1.75 -4.34 -0.65
N ASP A 29 -0.51 -3.87 -0.61
CA ASP A 29 0.08 -3.14 -1.76
C ASP A 29 0.18 -4.04 -3.00
N ARG A 30 0.51 -5.32 -2.80
CA ARG A 30 0.61 -6.31 -3.86
C ARG A 30 -0.76 -6.74 -4.39
N ASP A 31 -1.75 -6.87 -3.51
CA ASP A 31 -3.14 -7.21 -3.85
C ASP A 31 -3.86 -6.02 -4.49
N LEU A 32 -3.59 -4.79 -4.02
CA LEU A 32 -4.11 -3.56 -4.61
C LEU A 32 -3.53 -3.35 -6.01
N ALA A 33 -2.23 -3.62 -6.22
CA ALA A 33 -1.63 -3.60 -7.55
C ALA A 33 -2.23 -4.69 -8.47
N LEU A 34 -2.62 -5.84 -7.93
CA LEU A 34 -3.28 -6.92 -8.67
C LEU A 34 -4.74 -6.58 -9.03
N SER A 35 -5.48 -5.99 -8.08
CA SER A 35 -6.86 -5.50 -8.22
C SER A 35 -6.95 -4.32 -9.19
N PHE A 36 -6.00 -3.38 -9.12
CA PHE A 36 -5.88 -2.28 -10.08
C PHE A 36 -5.47 -2.72 -11.48
N ALA A 37 -4.81 -3.88 -11.61
CA ALA A 37 -4.38 -4.42 -12.89
C ALA A 37 -5.46 -5.27 -13.58
N GLY A 38 -6.67 -5.39 -13.02
CA GLY A 38 -7.79 -6.05 -13.70
C GLY A 38 -8.17 -5.40 -15.04
N ASP A 39 -8.15 -6.24 -16.09
CA ASP A 39 -8.66 -6.18 -17.48
C ASP A 39 -8.56 -4.91 -18.36
N ASP A 40 -8.17 -3.73 -17.85
CA ASP A 40 -8.18 -2.49 -18.65
C ASP A 40 -6.78 -1.90 -18.88
N PRO A 41 -6.11 -2.20 -20.01
CA PRO A 41 -4.74 -1.76 -20.28
C PRO A 41 -4.61 -0.23 -20.39
N GLN A 42 -5.63 0.48 -20.86
CA GLN A 42 -5.62 1.95 -20.93
C GLN A 42 -5.65 2.59 -19.53
N LYS A 43 -6.51 2.09 -18.64
CA LYS A 43 -6.63 2.58 -17.27
C LYS A 43 -5.35 2.30 -16.48
N ARG A 44 -4.71 1.15 -16.74
CA ARG A 44 -3.40 0.79 -16.18
C ARG A 44 -2.31 1.79 -16.56
N ASP A 45 -2.24 2.19 -17.83
CA ASP A 45 -1.22 3.13 -18.30
C ASP A 45 -1.40 4.53 -17.69
N TYR A 46 -2.66 4.98 -17.58
CA TYR A 46 -3.00 6.22 -16.89
C TYR A 46 -2.58 6.20 -15.41
N LEU A 47 -2.89 5.11 -14.70
CA LEU A 47 -2.52 4.94 -13.29
C LEU A 47 -1.00 4.83 -13.09
N LEU A 48 -0.29 4.20 -14.01
CA LEU A 48 1.18 4.13 -14.00
C LEU A 48 1.83 5.51 -14.17
N ARG A 49 1.30 6.35 -15.06
CA ARG A 49 1.76 7.74 -15.21
C ARG A 49 1.51 8.55 -13.95
N ARG A 50 0.32 8.44 -13.36
CA ARG A 50 -0.02 9.11 -12.09
C ARG A 50 0.85 8.58 -10.94
N LEU A 51 1.15 7.29 -10.89
CA LEU A 51 2.10 6.71 -9.93
C LEU A 51 3.51 7.28 -10.08
N ALA A 52 3.99 7.51 -11.30
CA ALA A 52 5.28 8.15 -11.55
C ALA A 52 5.31 9.61 -11.05
N GLU A 53 4.21 10.35 -11.22
CA GLU A 53 4.01 11.69 -10.66
C GLU A 53 4.00 11.69 -9.12
N ALA A 54 3.30 10.74 -8.51
CA ALA A 54 3.25 10.57 -7.06
C ALA A 54 4.64 10.22 -6.48
N LYS A 55 5.40 9.38 -7.19
CA LYS A 55 6.76 9.00 -6.81
C LYS A 55 7.72 10.19 -6.91
N THR A 56 7.57 11.01 -7.95
CA THR A 56 8.30 12.29 -8.10
C THR A 56 7.93 13.27 -6.98
N SER A 57 6.67 13.28 -6.57
CA SER A 57 6.14 14.12 -5.48
C SER A 57 6.44 13.57 -4.07
N LYS A 58 7.27 12.51 -3.93
CA LYS A 58 7.59 11.86 -2.64
C LYS A 58 6.36 11.45 -1.81
N VAL A 59 5.27 11.05 -2.48
CA VAL A 59 4.10 10.49 -1.77
C VAL A 59 4.56 9.26 -1.00
N LYS A 60 4.26 9.22 0.31
CA LYS A 60 4.66 8.11 1.17
C LYS A 60 4.09 6.82 0.57
N ARG A 61 4.93 5.78 0.44
CA ARG A 61 4.51 4.46 -0.08
C ARG A 61 3.27 3.87 0.59
N ARG A 62 2.93 4.32 1.80
CA ARG A 62 1.73 3.93 2.55
C ARG A 62 0.44 4.58 2.03
N ASP A 63 0.58 5.78 1.47
CA ASP A 63 -0.49 6.60 0.94
C ASP A 63 -0.62 6.42 -0.58
N LEU A 64 0.40 5.86 -1.24
CA LEU A 64 0.37 5.43 -2.64
C LEU A 64 -0.91 4.66 -3.01
N PRO A 65 -1.34 3.63 -2.24
CA PRO A 65 -2.59 2.92 -2.50
C PRO A 65 -3.83 3.83 -2.46
N ALA A 66 -3.99 4.64 -1.41
CA ALA A 66 -5.11 5.57 -1.28
C ALA A 66 -5.05 6.75 -2.26
N TRP A 67 -3.86 7.06 -2.78
CA TRP A 67 -3.62 8.07 -3.79
C TRP A 67 -3.97 7.53 -5.19
N LEU A 68 -3.61 6.29 -5.50
CA LEU A 68 -4.05 5.60 -6.73
C LEU A 68 -5.56 5.40 -6.73
N GLU A 69 -6.15 5.02 -5.60
CA GLU A 69 -7.61 4.87 -5.47
C GLU A 69 -8.34 6.19 -5.76
N ARG A 70 -7.83 7.31 -5.22
CA ARG A 70 -8.33 8.64 -5.56
C ARG A 70 -8.10 9.00 -7.03
N ALA A 71 -6.93 8.73 -7.58
CA ALA A 71 -6.62 9.02 -8.99
C ALA A 71 -7.48 8.17 -9.96
N ALA A 72 -7.87 6.96 -9.54
CA ALA A 72 -8.75 6.09 -10.31
C ALA A 72 -10.22 6.48 -10.20
N ALA A 73 -10.64 6.98 -9.03
CA ALA A 73 -11.98 7.55 -8.84
C ALA A 73 -12.14 8.89 -9.55
N ASP A 74 -11.04 9.65 -9.65
CA ASP A 74 -10.96 10.91 -10.40
C ASP A 74 -10.77 10.69 -11.90
N TYR A 75 -10.43 9.47 -12.35
CA TYR A 75 -10.34 9.13 -13.77
C TYR A 75 -11.71 9.41 -14.40
N PRO A 76 -11.86 10.51 -15.16
CA PRO A 76 -13.08 10.73 -15.89
C PRO A 76 -13.02 9.68 -17.00
N SER A 77 -14.02 8.79 -17.04
CA SER A 77 -14.30 7.98 -18.22
C SER A 77 -14.48 8.95 -19.40
N ARG A 78 -13.38 9.31 -20.07
CA ARG A 78 -13.38 10.34 -21.09
C ARG A 78 -12.94 9.75 -22.41
N GLU A 79 -13.69 8.75 -22.87
CA GLU A 79 -13.85 8.32 -24.27
C GLU A 79 -15.27 7.68 -24.31
N ALA A 80 -16.32 8.18 -24.96
CA ALA A 80 -16.46 9.02 -26.17
C ALA A 80 -15.76 8.43 -27.39
#